data_AF-A0A5E4JPX6-F1
#
_entry.id   AF-A0A5E4JPX6-F1
#
_cell.length_a   1.000
_cell.length_b   1.000
_cell.length_c   1.000
_cell.angle_alpha   90.00
_cell.angle_beta   90.00
_cell.angle_gamma   90.00
#
_symmetry.space_group_name_H-M   'P 1'
#
loop_
_entity.id
_entity.type
_entity.pdbx_description
1 polymer ?
#
loop_
_entity_poly.entity_id
_entity_poly.type
_entity_poly.pdbx_seq_one_letter_code
_entity_poly.pdbx_strand_id
1 'polypeptide(L)'
;MIESENAKEEIREIVGGCIKCGLCRSLCPVLRELKEEQYSPRGKAMMLSDESIEKIIYDCTLCKACEKQCPANLKLCKAFIHARAVLVKQKKEIPENREMIKNLEKSGNMFGTLEEEN
;
A
#
# COMPACT_ATOMS: atom_id res chain seq x y z
N MET A 1 -1.34 3.42 -18.25
CA MET A 1 -2.10 2.81 -17.13
C MET A 1 -1.73 1.34 -17.05
N ILE A 2 -1.38 0.80 -15.88
CA ILE A 2 -1.01 -0.63 -15.74
C ILE A 2 -2.30 -1.45 -15.76
N GLU A 3 -2.37 -2.52 -16.56
CA GLU A 3 -3.49 -3.47 -16.56
C GLU A 3 -3.54 -4.26 -15.24
N SER A 4 -4.73 -4.69 -14.79
CA SER A 4 -4.85 -5.35 -13.46
C SER A 4 -4.09 -6.66 -13.38
N GLU A 5 -4.00 -7.39 -14.50
CA GLU A 5 -3.29 -8.67 -14.57
C GLU A 5 -1.77 -8.46 -14.49
N ASN A 6 -1.26 -7.45 -15.21
CA ASN A 6 0.14 -7.06 -15.13
C ASN A 6 0.53 -6.60 -13.70
N ALA A 7 -0.38 -5.90 -13.00
CA ALA A 7 -0.14 -5.48 -11.62
C ALA A 7 -0.01 -6.66 -10.64
N LYS A 8 -0.77 -7.75 -10.83
CA LYS A 8 -0.67 -8.94 -9.98
C LYS A 8 0.64 -9.70 -10.23
N GLU A 9 1.07 -9.81 -11.47
CA GLU A 9 2.34 -10.45 -11.81
C GLU A 9 3.52 -9.69 -11.20
N GLU A 10 3.58 -8.36 -11.38
CA GLU A 10 4.62 -7.53 -10.76
C GLU A 10 4.61 -7.63 -9.22
N ILE A 11 3.44 -7.76 -8.59
CA ILE A 11 3.35 -8.00 -7.14
C ILE A 11 4.01 -9.34 -6.81
N ARG A 12 3.64 -10.43 -7.50
CA ARG A 12 4.18 -11.79 -7.25
C ARG A 12 5.69 -11.82 -7.40
N GLU A 13 6.23 -11.22 -8.44
CA GLU A 13 7.68 -11.12 -8.65
C GLU A 13 8.38 -10.40 -7.50
N ILE A 14 7.83 -9.26 -7.05
CA ILE A 14 8.43 -8.48 -5.95
C ILE A 14 8.36 -9.25 -4.63
N VAL A 15 7.22 -9.83 -4.28
CA VAL A 15 7.06 -10.48 -2.96
C VAL A 15 7.72 -11.86 -2.91
N GLY A 16 7.85 -12.53 -4.06
CA GLY A 16 8.46 -13.86 -4.19
C GLY A 16 9.94 -13.89 -3.79
N GLY A 17 10.66 -12.77 -3.89
CA GLY A 17 12.06 -12.66 -3.45
C GLY A 17 12.25 -12.60 -1.92
N CYS A 18 11.20 -12.71 -1.11
CA CYS A 18 11.27 -12.57 0.34
C CYS A 18 11.97 -13.75 1.03
N ILE A 19 13.17 -13.50 1.59
CA ILE A 19 13.92 -14.48 2.40
C ILE A 19 13.46 -14.57 3.87
N LYS A 20 12.33 -13.94 4.22
CA LYS A 20 11.70 -14.00 5.55
C LYS A 20 12.57 -13.58 6.75
N CYS A 21 13.63 -12.78 6.55
CA CYS A 21 14.59 -12.34 7.58
C CYS A 21 14.00 -11.49 8.73
N GLY A 22 12.84 -10.86 8.53
CA GLY A 22 12.15 -10.11 9.58
C GLY A 22 12.62 -8.67 9.84
N LEU A 23 13.67 -8.18 9.18
CA LEU A 23 14.18 -6.80 9.37
C LEU A 23 13.11 -5.73 9.17
N CYS A 24 12.27 -5.89 8.14
CA CYS A 24 11.18 -4.95 7.83
C CYS A 24 10.16 -4.79 8.96
N ARG A 25 10.03 -5.79 9.86
CA ARG A 25 9.13 -5.73 11.02
C ARG A 25 9.61 -4.66 12.01
N SER A 26 10.88 -4.74 12.41
CA SER A 26 11.50 -3.83 13.38
C SER A 26 11.51 -2.35 12.95
N LEU A 27 11.51 -2.12 11.64
CA LEU A 27 11.58 -0.79 11.03
C LEU A 27 10.21 -0.16 10.77
N CYS A 28 9.14 -0.95 10.84
CA CYS A 28 7.82 -0.48 10.46
C CYS A 28 7.17 0.30 11.60
N PRO A 29 6.83 1.60 11.41
CA PRO A 29 6.13 2.37 12.44
C PRO A 29 4.72 1.83 12.69
N VAL A 30 4.04 1.35 11.65
CA VAL A 30 2.68 0.81 11.75
C VAL A 30 2.66 -0.45 12.63
N LEU A 31 3.62 -1.35 12.46
CA LEU A 31 3.73 -2.54 13.30
C LEU A 31 4.04 -2.19 14.75
N ARG A 32 4.87 -1.15 14.99
CA ARG A 32 5.20 -0.69 16.34
C ARG A 32 3.95 -0.29 17.13
N GLU A 33 3.03 0.40 16.46
CA GLU A 33 1.78 0.85 17.08
C GLU A 33 0.74 -0.26 17.18
N LEU A 34 0.45 -0.94 16.05
CA LEU A 34 -0.65 -1.90 15.99
C LEU A 34 -0.29 -3.28 16.56
N LYS A 35 1.00 -3.63 16.64
CA LYS A 35 1.53 -4.86 17.27
C LYS A 35 1.01 -6.19 16.74
N GLU A 36 0.26 -6.21 15.63
CA GLU A 36 -0.17 -7.44 14.97
C GLU A 36 0.60 -7.69 13.67
N GLU A 37 1.00 -8.94 13.42
CA GLU A 37 1.89 -9.30 12.31
C GLU A 37 1.30 -8.97 10.93
N GLN A 38 -0.03 -9.03 10.78
CA GLN A 38 -0.72 -8.69 9.54
C GLN A 38 -0.46 -7.24 9.09
N TYR A 39 -0.18 -6.33 10.02
CA TYR A 39 0.19 -4.94 9.69
C TYR A 39 1.67 -4.75 9.37
N SER A 40 2.52 -5.73 9.66
CA SER A 40 3.94 -5.66 9.30
C SER A 40 4.14 -5.64 7.78
N PRO A 41 5.26 -5.10 7.26
CA PRO A 41 5.54 -5.15 5.83
C PRO A 41 5.67 -6.58 5.31
N ARG A 42 6.20 -7.50 6.13
CA ARG A 42 6.27 -8.93 5.80
C ARG A 42 4.89 -9.56 5.75
N GLY A 43 4.06 -9.36 6.76
CA GLY A 43 2.70 -9.89 6.82
C GLY A 43 1.89 -9.47 5.60
N LYS A 44 1.93 -8.18 5.25
CA LYS A 44 1.35 -7.65 4.01
C LYS A 44 1.91 -8.34 2.77
N ALA A 45 3.23 -8.52 2.67
CA ALA A 45 3.84 -9.21 1.54
C ALA A 45 3.43 -10.69 1.42
N MET A 46 3.22 -11.40 2.53
CA MET A 46 2.75 -12.80 2.53
C MET A 46 1.29 -12.88 2.08
N MET A 47 0.41 -12.00 2.58
CA MET A 47 -0.98 -11.93 2.10
C MET A 47 -1.03 -11.69 0.58
N LEU A 48 -0.17 -10.80 0.06
CA LEU A 48 -0.06 -10.57 -1.38
C LEU A 48 0.51 -11.76 -2.16
N SER A 49 1.36 -12.58 -1.53
CA SER A 49 1.87 -13.82 -2.13
C SER A 49 0.78 -14.87 -2.28
N ASP A 50 -0.16 -14.91 -1.33
CA ASP A 50 -1.34 -15.78 -1.35
C ASP A 50 -2.50 -15.17 -2.18
N GLU A 51 -2.19 -14.16 -3.00
CA GLU A 51 -3.14 -13.39 -3.82
C GLU A 51 -4.28 -12.71 -3.03
N SER A 52 -4.17 -12.64 -1.70
CA SER A 52 -5.10 -11.92 -0.84
C SER A 52 -4.76 -10.43 -0.84
N ILE A 53 -5.43 -9.68 -1.72
CA ILE A 53 -5.33 -8.23 -1.78
C ILE A 53 -6.46 -7.63 -0.94
N GLU A 54 -6.11 -7.17 0.26
CA GLU A 54 -7.05 -6.64 1.25
C GLU A 54 -6.83 -5.16 1.56
N LYS A 55 -7.85 -4.52 2.15
CA LYS A 55 -7.82 -3.10 2.54
C LYS A 55 -6.74 -2.76 3.56
N ILE A 56 -6.25 -3.75 4.33
CA ILE A 56 -5.12 -3.60 5.25
C ILE A 56 -3.86 -3.02 4.57
N ILE A 57 -3.76 -3.13 3.24
CA ILE A 57 -2.67 -2.51 2.47
C ILE A 57 -2.65 -0.97 2.59
N TYR A 58 -3.80 -0.36 2.89
CA TYR A 58 -3.92 1.09 3.08
C TYR A 58 -3.22 1.57 4.36
N ASP A 59 -3.01 0.70 5.36
CA ASP A 59 -2.29 1.06 6.58
C ASP A 59 -0.79 1.29 6.35
N CYS A 60 -0.24 0.85 5.22
CA CYS A 60 1.15 1.17 4.90
C CYS A 60 1.31 2.67 4.63
N THR A 61 2.18 3.34 5.40
CA THR A 61 2.47 4.78 5.18
C THR A 61 3.37 5.05 3.98
N LEU A 62 3.82 4.03 3.25
CA LEU A 62 4.76 4.13 2.13
C LEU A 62 6.07 4.87 2.47
N CYS A 63 6.51 4.86 3.74
CA CYS A 63 7.74 5.53 4.20
C CYS A 63 9.06 4.91 3.69
N LYS A 64 9.00 3.75 3.00
CA LYS A 64 10.14 3.00 2.44
C LYS A 64 11.21 2.51 3.43
N ALA A 65 10.98 2.61 4.74
CA ALA A 65 11.95 2.13 5.75
C ALA A 65 12.29 0.64 5.58
N CYS A 66 11.29 -0.19 5.25
CA CYS A 66 11.47 -1.62 5.02
C CYS A 66 12.30 -1.94 3.76
N GLU A 67 12.21 -1.14 2.71
CA GLU A 67 12.96 -1.35 1.46
C GLU A 67 14.44 -0.99 1.64
N LYS A 68 14.72 0.12 2.33
CA LYS A 68 16.09 0.64 2.53
C LYS A 68 17.03 -0.38 3.20
N GLN A 69 16.49 -1.21 4.07
CA GLN A 69 17.25 -2.20 4.83
C GLN A 69 16.96 -3.64 4.38
N CYS A 70 16.27 -3.81 3.25
CA CYS A 70 15.96 -5.15 2.76
C CYS A 70 17.21 -5.80 2.15
N PRO A 71 17.71 -6.92 2.71
CA PRO A 71 18.88 -7.61 2.14
C PRO A 71 18.59 -8.23 0.76
N ALA A 72 17.31 -8.55 0.49
CA ALA A 72 16.85 -9.02 -0.81
C ALA A 72 16.45 -7.88 -1.77
N ASN A 73 16.65 -6.60 -1.37
CA ASN A 73 16.36 -5.41 -2.17
C ASN A 73 14.92 -5.34 -2.72
N LEU A 74 13.95 -5.89 -2.00
CA LEU A 74 12.55 -5.93 -2.44
C LEU A 74 11.93 -4.54 -2.47
N LYS A 75 11.18 -4.27 -3.54
CA LYS A 75 10.42 -3.03 -3.74
C LYS A 75 9.00 -3.14 -3.18
N LEU A 76 8.88 -3.45 -1.89
CA LEU A 76 7.60 -3.70 -1.21
C LEU A 76 6.60 -2.54 -1.35
N CYS A 77 7.04 -1.28 -1.29
CA CYS A 77 6.17 -0.12 -1.48
C CYS A 77 5.61 -0.08 -2.91
N LYS A 78 6.37 -0.50 -3.93
CA LYS A 78 5.87 -0.65 -5.30
C LYS A 78 4.77 -1.71 -5.36
N ALA A 79 5.00 -2.89 -4.77
CA ALA A 79 3.97 -3.93 -4.68
C ALA A 79 2.69 -3.44 -3.95
N PHE A 80 2.84 -2.68 -2.85
CA PHE A 80 1.70 -2.14 -2.11
C PHE A 80 0.93 -1.09 -2.90
N ILE A 81 1.60 -0.26 -3.71
CA ILE A 81 0.95 0.67 -4.63
C ILE A 81 0.16 -0.09 -5.70
N HIS A 82 0.73 -1.15 -6.28
CA HIS A 82 0.02 -2.00 -7.24
C HIS A 82 -1.20 -2.67 -6.62
N ALA A 83 -1.07 -3.19 -5.40
CA ALA A 83 -2.18 -3.77 -4.65
C ALA A 83 -3.31 -2.75 -4.43
N ARG A 84 -2.99 -1.50 -4.06
CA ARG A 84 -3.98 -0.41 -3.98
C ARG A 84 -4.65 -0.14 -5.32
N ALA A 85 -3.90 -0.09 -6.41
CA ALA A 85 -4.45 0.12 -7.75
C ALA A 85 -5.40 -1.01 -8.16
N VAL A 86 -5.08 -2.27 -7.81
CA VAL A 86 -5.98 -3.41 -8.02
C VAL A 86 -7.28 -3.24 -7.22
N LEU A 87 -7.20 -2.82 -5.95
CA LEU A 87 -8.40 -2.55 -5.12
C LEU A 87 -9.28 -1.46 -5.72
N VAL A 88 -8.70 -0.36 -6.22
CA VAL A 88 -9.44 0.71 -6.91
C VAL A 88 -10.18 0.17 -8.12
N LYS A 89 -9.51 -0.61 -8.98
CA LYS A 89 -10.15 -1.25 -10.15
C LYS A 89 -11.29 -2.20 -9.78
N GLN A 90 -11.15 -2.91 -8.66
CA GLN A 90 -12.19 -3.78 -8.12
C GLN A 90 -13.30 -3.02 -7.37
N LYS A 91 -13.25 -1.68 -7.32
CA LYS A 91 -14.15 -0.82 -6.52
C LYS A 91 -14.15 -1.15 -5.02
N LYS A 92 -13.04 -1.70 -4.51
CA LYS A 92 -12.81 -2.09 -3.11
C LYS A 92 -11.87 -1.13 -2.36
N GLU A 93 -11.62 0.05 -2.91
CA GLU A 93 -10.90 1.13 -2.21
C GLU A 93 -11.61 1.56 -0.91
N ILE A 94 -10.92 2.37 -0.10
CA ILE A 94 -11.50 2.94 1.11
C ILE A 94 -12.38 4.17 0.78
N PRO A 95 -13.52 4.38 1.47
CA PRO A 95 -14.43 5.50 1.19
C PRO A 95 -13.76 6.88 1.23
N GLU A 96 -12.81 7.07 2.14
CA GLU A 96 -12.09 8.32 2.38
C GLU A 96 -11.29 8.75 1.15
N ASN A 97 -10.67 7.79 0.44
CA ASN A 97 -9.97 8.08 -0.81
C ASN A 97 -10.92 8.55 -1.90
N ARG A 98 -12.13 7.96 -1.97
CA ARG A 98 -13.14 8.36 -2.94
C ARG A 98 -13.68 9.75 -2.65
N GLU A 99 -13.89 10.07 -1.39
CA GLU A 99 -14.30 11.41 -0.96
C GLU A 99 -13.24 12.45 -1.31
N MET A 100 -11.98 12.16 -1.01
CA MET A 100 -10.85 13.03 -1.37
C MET A 100 -10.79 13.32 -2.88
N ILE A 101 -11.01 12.29 -3.72
CA ILE A 101 -11.05 12.47 -5.19
C ILE A 101 -12.25 13.35 -5.60
N LYS A 102 -13.43 13.13 -5.02
CA LYS A 102 -14.61 13.97 -5.29
C LYS A 102 -14.40 15.42 -4.87
N ASN A 103 -13.73 15.65 -3.73
CA ASN A 103 -13.39 16.98 -3.26
C ASN A 103 -12.46 17.68 -4.25
N LEU A 104 -11.46 16.96 -4.76
CA LEU A 104 -10.55 17.47 -5.78
C LEU A 104 -11.30 17.85 -7.07
N GLU A 105 -12.22 17.00 -7.54
CA GLU A 105 -13.03 17.25 -8.73
C GLU A 105 -13.98 18.46 -8.56
N LYS A 106 -14.53 18.67 -7.36
CA LYS A 106 -15.51 19.72 -7.09
C LYS A 106 -14.89 21.08 -6.75
N SER A 107 -13.84 21.08 -5.91
CA SER A 107 -13.29 22.27 -5.26
C SER A 107 -11.86 22.60 -5.68
N GLY A 108 -11.22 21.74 -6.48
CA GLY A 108 -9.82 21.89 -6.85
C GLY A 108 -8.82 21.51 -5.74
N ASN A 109 -9.29 21.13 -4.55
CA ASN A 109 -8.45 20.66 -3.45
C ASN A 109 -9.04 19.45 -2.71
N MET A 110 -8.19 18.77 -1.94
CA MET A 110 -8.54 17.53 -1.23
C MET A 110 -9.49 17.73 -0.03
N PHE A 111 -9.58 18.95 0.51
CA PHE A 111 -10.36 19.25 1.71
C PHE A 111 -11.82 19.57 1.40
N GLY A 112 -12.16 19.89 0.15
CA GLY A 112 -13.54 20.20 -0.23
C GLY A 112 -13.98 21.62 0.16
N THR A 113 -13.09 22.40 0.75
CA THR A 113 -13.31 23.80 1.13
C THR A 113 -13.00 24.70 -0.07
N LEU A 114 -13.85 25.66 -0.39
CA LEU A 114 -13.47 26.72 -1.32
C LEU A 114 -12.43 27.59 -0.61
N GLU A 115 -11.31 27.91 -1.26
CA GLU A 115 -10.38 28.91 -0.72
C GLU A 115 -11.18 30.20 -0.54
N GLU A 116 -11.37 30.65 0.70
CA GLU A 116 -11.79 32.03 0.96
C GLU A 116 -10.63 32.91 0.48
N GLU A 117 -10.82 33.57 -0.66
CA GLU A 117 -9.93 34.62 -1.15
C GLU A 117 -9.77 35.66 -0.03
N ASN A 118 -8.62 35.65 0.65
CA ASN A 118 -8.17 36.74 1.53
C ASN A 118 -7.32 37.71 0.72
#